data_AF-A0A364NQ67-F1
#
_entry.id   AF-A0A364NQ67-F1
#
_cell.length_a   1.000
_cell.length_b   1.000
_cell.length_c   1.000
_cell.angle_alpha   90.00
_cell.angle_beta   90.00
_cell.angle_gamma   90.00
#
_symmetry.space_group_name_H-M   'P 1'
#
loop_
_entity.id
_entity.type
_entity.pdbx_description
1 polymer ?
#
loop_
_entity_poly.entity_id
_entity_poly.type
_entity_poly.pdbx_seq_one_letter_code
_entity_poly.pdbx_strand_id
1 'polypeptide(L)'
;MEKIMGTLIKLAVENFKQGNYQQAKEYYQKASDAYGEELFKENITICERYLSLDTPSALSTDQESVTLSEKTQLIQTQALLEYYYTQSQELQHKLMDVK
;
A
#
# COMPACT_ATOMS: atom_id res chain seq x y z
N MET A 1 4.12 -31.38 -18.86
CA MET A 1 3.82 -29.94 -18.97
C MET A 1 3.91 -29.21 -17.61
N GLU A 2 3.45 -29.79 -16.49
CA GLU A 2 3.56 -29.18 -15.14
C GLU A 2 4.97 -28.72 -14.72
N LYS A 3 6.02 -29.44 -15.13
CA LYS A 3 7.39 -29.14 -14.73
C LYS A 3 7.91 -27.81 -15.30
N ILE A 4 7.53 -27.47 -16.54
CA ILE A 4 7.89 -26.19 -17.19
C ILE A 4 7.14 -25.06 -16.51
N MET A 5 5.89 -25.32 -16.15
CA MET A 5 4.98 -24.39 -15.51
C MET A 5 5.41 -23.97 -14.10
N GLY A 6 5.76 -24.93 -13.24
CA GLY A 6 6.35 -24.60 -11.93
C GLY A 6 7.70 -23.88 -12.04
N THR A 7 8.40 -24.07 -13.15
CA THR A 7 9.68 -23.38 -13.43
C THR A 7 9.43 -21.91 -13.80
N LEU A 8 8.42 -21.60 -14.62
CA LEU A 8 8.05 -20.23 -14.98
C LEU A 8 7.66 -19.40 -13.75
N ILE A 9 6.84 -19.96 -12.85
CA ILE A 9 6.42 -19.27 -11.63
C ILE A 9 7.61 -19.04 -10.69
N LYS A 10 8.48 -20.05 -10.53
CA LYS A 10 9.70 -19.91 -9.71
C LYS A 10 10.63 -18.83 -10.27
N LEU A 11 10.82 -18.80 -11.58
CA LEU A 11 11.62 -17.77 -12.24
C LEU A 11 10.99 -16.38 -12.08
N ALA A 12 9.66 -16.26 -12.19
CA ALA A 12 8.96 -14.99 -11.97
C ALA A 12 9.19 -14.46 -10.54
N VAL A 13 9.03 -15.33 -9.55
CA VAL A 13 9.21 -14.98 -8.12
C VAL A 13 10.67 -14.65 -7.82
N GLU A 14 11.62 -15.40 -8.36
CA GLU A 14 13.06 -15.13 -8.19
C GLU A 14 13.44 -13.77 -8.77
N ASN A 15 12.99 -13.47 -9.99
CA ASN A 15 13.23 -12.16 -10.62
C ASN A 15 12.55 -11.02 -9.86
N PHE A 16 11.35 -11.24 -9.34
CA PHE A 16 10.65 -10.25 -8.52
C PHE A 16 11.44 -9.93 -7.23
N LYS A 17 11.96 -10.94 -6.55
CA LYS A 17 12.79 -10.77 -5.34
C LYS A 17 14.11 -10.06 -5.61
N GLN A 18 14.66 -10.24 -6.80
CA GLN A 18 15.89 -9.59 -7.24
C GLN A 18 15.65 -8.14 -7.74
N GLY A 19 14.40 -7.67 -7.76
CA GLY A 19 14.04 -6.35 -8.28
C GLY A 19 13.97 -6.29 -9.81
N ASN A 20 14.11 -7.41 -10.51
CA ASN A 20 14.03 -7.50 -11.96
C ASN A 20 12.54 -7.57 -12.40
N TYR A 21 11.80 -6.50 -12.14
CA TYR A 21 10.34 -6.47 -12.33
C TYR A 21 9.91 -6.67 -13.79
N GLN A 22 10.73 -6.26 -14.76
CA GLN A 22 10.46 -6.46 -16.20
C GLN A 22 10.47 -7.94 -16.57
N GLN A 23 11.51 -8.67 -16.15
CA GLN A 23 11.60 -10.11 -16.39
C GLN A 23 10.57 -10.88 -15.57
N ALA A 24 10.30 -10.47 -14.33
CA ALA A 24 9.23 -11.07 -13.53
C ALA A 24 7.87 -10.97 -14.23
N LYS A 25 7.54 -9.80 -14.78
CA LYS A 25 6.32 -9.57 -15.56
C LYS A 25 6.22 -10.51 -16.76
N GLU A 26 7.28 -10.64 -17.55
CA GLU A 26 7.30 -11.54 -18.72
C GLU A 26 7.07 -13.00 -18.34
N TYR A 27 7.65 -13.47 -17.23
CA TYR A 27 7.42 -14.82 -16.74
C TYR A 27 5.99 -15.01 -16.22
N TYR A 28 5.40 -14.01 -15.56
CA TYR A 28 3.99 -14.05 -15.15
C TYR A 28 3.03 -14.03 -16.35
N GLN A 29 3.34 -13.30 -17.43
CA GLN A 29 2.56 -13.33 -18.66
C GLN A 29 2.63 -14.70 -19.35
N LYS A 30 3.83 -15.30 -19.45
CA LYS A 30 3.96 -16.67 -19.98
C LYS A 30 3.24 -17.71 -19.12
N ALA A 31 3.21 -17.52 -17.80
CA ALA A 31 2.45 -18.38 -16.90
C ALA A 31 0.93 -18.15 -17.05
N SER A 32 0.50 -16.91 -17.25
CA SER A 32 -0.87 -16.49 -17.54
C SER A 32 -1.42 -17.17 -18.79
N ASP A 33 -0.66 -17.15 -19.89
CA ASP A 33 -1.04 -17.80 -21.14
C ASP A 33 -1.24 -19.32 -21.00
N ALA A 34 -0.55 -19.93 -20.03
CA ALA A 34 -0.60 -21.38 -19.80
C ALA A 34 -1.67 -21.83 -18.79
N TYR A 35 -2.06 -20.98 -17.84
CA TYR A 35 -2.90 -21.34 -16.68
C TYR A 35 -4.17 -20.51 -16.51
N GLY A 36 -4.29 -19.41 -17.22
CA GLY A 36 -5.39 -18.46 -17.10
C GLY A 36 -4.95 -17.12 -16.52
N GLU A 37 -5.44 -16.06 -17.14
CA GLU A 37 -5.13 -14.68 -16.78
C GLU A 37 -5.46 -14.33 -15.34
N GLU A 38 -6.57 -14.85 -14.80
CA GLU A 38 -7.07 -14.44 -13.49
C GLU A 38 -6.10 -14.77 -12.36
N LEU A 39 -5.27 -15.80 -12.50
CA LEU A 39 -4.29 -16.21 -11.49
C LEU A 39 -3.06 -15.30 -11.44
N PHE A 40 -2.74 -14.62 -12.54
CA PHE A 40 -1.48 -13.88 -12.70
C PHE A 40 -1.66 -12.38 -12.96
N LYS A 41 -2.88 -11.94 -13.28
CA LYS A 41 -3.21 -10.53 -13.52
C LYS A 41 -2.71 -9.59 -12.42
N GLU A 42 -2.99 -9.94 -11.16
CA GLU A 42 -2.55 -9.13 -10.01
C GLU A 42 -1.02 -9.05 -9.92
N ASN A 43 -0.33 -10.16 -10.16
CA ASN A 43 1.14 -10.22 -10.15
C ASN A 43 1.76 -9.38 -11.27
N ILE A 44 1.15 -9.37 -12.46
CA ILE A 44 1.55 -8.53 -13.59
C ILE A 44 1.38 -7.05 -13.24
N THR A 45 0.21 -6.66 -12.71
CA THR A 45 -0.07 -5.27 -12.29
C THR A 45 0.88 -4.78 -11.21
N ILE A 46 1.25 -5.64 -10.25
CA ILE A 46 2.25 -5.31 -9.24
C ILE A 46 3.61 -5.05 -9.89
N CYS A 47 4.06 -5.90 -10.81
CA CYS A 47 5.33 -5.69 -11.53
C CYS A 47 5.33 -4.37 -12.32
N GLU A 48 4.23 -4.03 -12.99
CA GLU A 48 4.07 -2.76 -13.72
C GLU A 48 4.16 -1.53 -12.80
N ARG A 49 3.57 -1.62 -11.61
CA ARG A 49 3.67 -0.54 -10.61
C ARG A 49 5.12 -0.32 -10.19
N TYR A 50 5.86 -1.39 -9.87
CA TYR A 50 7.27 -1.27 -9.48
C TYR A 50 8.15 -0.74 -10.62
N LEU A 51 7.90 -1.16 -11.87
CA LEU A 51 8.60 -0.61 -13.04
C LEU A 51 8.33 0.88 -13.24
N SER A 52 7.11 1.33 -12.94
CA SER A 52 6.73 2.74 -13.03
C SER A 52 7.41 3.57 -11.93
N LEU A 53 7.65 2.99 -10.75
CA LEU A 53 8.35 3.62 -9.63
C LEU A 53 9.86 3.78 -9.86
N ASP A 54 10.48 2.90 -10.65
CA ASP A 54 11.91 2.96 -11.01
C ASP A 54 12.23 4.05 -12.05
N THR A 55 11.21 4.73 -12.59
CA THR A 55 11.43 5.93 -13.41
C THR A 55 11.55 7.16 -12.52
N PRO A 56 12.69 7.89 -12.50
CA PRO A 56 12.87 9.08 -11.67
C PRO A 56 12.16 10.32 -12.26
N SER A 57 10.93 10.17 -12.76
CA SER A 57 10.10 11.28 -13.23
C SER A 57 8.63 10.89 -13.34
N ALA A 58 7.96 10.81 -12.19
CA ALA A 58 6.59 11.27 -11.99
C ALA A 58 6.29 11.28 -10.50
N LEU A 59 6.77 12.33 -9.83
CA LEU A 59 6.00 12.89 -8.72
C LEU A 59 4.62 13.26 -9.29
N SER A 60 3.55 12.93 -8.57
CA SER A 60 2.11 13.04 -8.96
C SER A 60 1.65 11.86 -9.84
N THR A 61 0.78 10.95 -9.41
CA THR A 61 -0.48 11.10 -8.66
C THR A 61 -0.87 9.70 -8.10
N ASP A 62 -1.64 9.63 -7.02
CA ASP A 62 -2.17 8.41 -6.33
C ASP A 62 -1.38 7.82 -5.14
N GLN A 63 -0.54 8.63 -4.46
CA GLN A 63 -0.11 8.36 -3.08
C GLN A 63 -0.50 9.51 -2.10
N GLU A 64 -1.05 10.61 -2.60
CA GLU A 64 -1.50 11.74 -1.77
C GLU A 64 -2.84 11.49 -1.06
N SER A 65 -3.72 10.64 -1.59
CA SER A 65 -5.04 10.42 -0.98
C SER A 65 -4.96 9.63 0.34
N VAL A 66 -4.06 8.65 0.43
CA VAL A 66 -3.86 7.83 1.64
C VAL A 66 -3.10 8.62 2.72
N THR A 67 -2.03 9.32 2.33
CA THR A 67 -1.20 10.10 3.28
C THR A 67 -1.90 11.37 3.77
N LEU A 68 -2.73 12.03 2.94
CA LEU A 68 -3.57 13.14 3.37
C LEU A 68 -4.67 12.65 4.32
N SER A 69 -5.27 11.49 4.05
CA SER A 69 -6.28 10.88 4.93
C SER A 69 -5.73 10.58 6.32
N GLU A 70 -4.55 9.95 6.41
CA GLU A 70 -3.90 9.65 7.68
C GLU A 70 -3.55 10.93 8.45
N LYS A 71 -3.02 11.95 7.77
CA LYS A 71 -2.73 13.26 8.37
C LYS A 71 -3.99 13.96 8.87
N THR A 72 -5.08 13.91 8.10
CA THR A 72 -6.37 14.47 8.50
C THR A 72 -6.95 13.73 9.71
N GLN A 73 -6.87 12.40 9.73
CA GLN A 73 -7.32 11.59 10.87
C GLN A 73 -6.53 11.90 12.15
N LEU A 74 -5.21 12.09 12.04
CA LEU A 74 -4.37 12.47 13.16
C LEU A 74 -4.75 13.85 13.71
N ILE A 75 -4.96 14.85 12.85
CA ILE A 75 -5.39 16.20 13.26
C ILE A 75 -6.75 16.16 13.96
N GLN A 76 -7.71 15.41 13.42
CA GLN A 76 -9.04 15.25 14.02
C GLN A 76 -8.97 14.58 15.39
N THR A 77 -8.15 13.54 15.53
CA THR A 77 -7.96 12.84 16.80
C THR A 77 -7.31 13.75 17.84
N GLN A 78 -6.30 14.53 17.44
CA GLN A 78 -5.62 15.47 18.31
C GLN A 78 -6.57 16.58 18.81
N ALA A 79 -7.37 17.17 17.92
CA ALA A 79 -8.37 18.18 18.28
C ALA A 79 -9.42 17.64 19.26
N LEU A 80 -9.85 16.39 19.07
CA LEU A 80 -10.83 15.75 19.95
C LEU A 80 -10.26 15.49 21.35
N LEU A 81 -9.00 15.06 21.43
CA LEU A 81 -8.31 14.87 22.71
C LEU A 81 -8.16 16.20 23.47
N GLU A 82 -7.77 17.26 22.78
CA GLU A 82 -7.66 18.61 23.37
C GLU A 82 -9.01 19.10 23.87
N TYR A 83 -10.09 18.89 23.10
CA TYR A 83 -11.45 19.21 23.53
C TYR A 83 -11.84 18.50 24.82
N TYR A 84 -11.69 17.17 24.87
CA TYR A 84 -12.04 16.41 26.08
C TYR A 84 -11.16 16.76 27.28
N TYR A 85 -9.88 17.05 27.03
CA TYR A 85 -8.98 17.50 28.08
C TYR A 85 -9.45 18.82 28.70
N THR A 86 -9.75 19.82 27.88
CA THR A 86 -10.26 21.11 28.37
C THR A 86 -11.58 20.96 29.10
N GLN A 87 -12.52 20.18 28.56
CA GLN A 87 -13.79 19.91 29.23
C GLN A 87 -13.60 19.24 30.60
N SER A 88 -12.64 18.32 30.72
CA SER A 88 -12.33 17.68 31.99
C SER A 88 -11.73 18.66 33.01
N GLN A 89 -10.83 19.54 32.58
CA GLN A 89 -10.23 20.60 33.41
C GLN A 89 -11.30 21.58 33.90
N GLU A 90 -12.21 22.01 33.02
CA GLU A 90 -13.32 22.89 33.40
C GLU A 90 -14.27 22.24 34.40
N LEU A 91 -14.62 20.96 34.19
CA LEU A 91 -15.48 20.23 35.11
C LEU A 91 -14.78 20.06 36.46
N GLN A 92 -13.48 19.78 36.48
CA GLN A 92 -12.69 19.71 37.71
C GLN A 92 -12.68 21.05 38.44
N HIS A 93 -12.47 22.16 37.74
CA HIS A 93 -12.50 23.50 38.31
C HIS A 93 -13.88 23.82 38.91
N LYS A 94 -14.95 23.58 38.15
CA LYS A 94 -16.34 23.75 38.63
C LYS A 94 -16.63 22.91 39.88
N LEU A 95 -16.06 21.70 39.98
CA LEU A 95 -16.19 20.84 41.16
C LEU A 95 -15.40 21.36 42.36
N MET A 96 -14.27 22.04 42.14
CA MET A 96 -13.51 22.72 43.19
C MET A 96 -14.21 23.99 43.69
N ASP A 97 -14.88 24.75 42.81
CA ASP A 97 -15.59 25.98 43.18
C ASP A 97 -16.91 25.73 43.95
N VAL A 98 -17.45 24.51 43.88
CA VAL A 98 -18.70 24.10 44.55
C VAL A 98 -18.45 23.55 45.98
N LYS A 99 -17.19 23.48 46.44
CA LYS A 99 -16.80 23.14 47.82
C LYS A 99 -16.51 24.39 48.64
#